data_AF-A0A6V2DS73-F1
#
_entry.id   AF-A0A6V2DS73-F1
#
_cell.length_a   1.000
_cell.length_b   1.000
_cell.length_c   1.000
_cell.angle_alpha   90.00
_cell.angle_beta   90.00
_cell.angle_gamma   90.00
#
_symmetry.space_group_name_H-M   'P 1'
#
loop_
_entity.id
_entity.type
_entity.pdbx_description
1 polymer ?
#
loop_
_entity_poly.entity_id
_entity_poly.type
_entity_poly.pdbx_seq_one_letter_code
_entity_poly.pdbx_strand_id
1 'polypeptide(L)'
;MTSILQSLLPLCIALFTLAASLVRHYASPRVSIPVKLLATIAFALGFGGVALLPIDLRFMAYVSSGSSDITDEYDGVYESLDDVQMSNADSNIFSESPDEKNETYVPWQVTYWSTFLLAWLVLPITRESLLSGEFTAAARVKNGARKSARGILILLVLAVVAIIALGIYLRSLHVIPVLMALGNTYGLLLVSLLLGYGLVDLPKQLWKKTFPEDELRRARIMAVGADEALFDAVWELQVRSIFFFVLFDDMGK
;
A
#
# COMPACT_ATOMS: atom_id res chain seq x y z
N MET A 1 -0.12 29.68 -7.28
CA MET A 1 -1.34 29.28 -6.53
C MET A 1 -2.60 29.02 -7.37
N THR A 2 -3.28 30.01 -8.00
CA THR A 2 -4.60 29.79 -8.63
C THR A 2 -4.57 29.02 -9.96
N SER A 3 -3.55 29.20 -10.78
CA SER A 3 -3.49 28.62 -12.13
C SER A 3 -3.22 27.10 -12.16
N ILE A 4 -2.41 26.60 -11.22
CA ILE A 4 -2.11 25.16 -11.09
C ILE A 4 -3.31 24.43 -10.45
N LEU A 5 -3.94 25.02 -9.44
CA LEU A 5 -5.17 24.49 -8.83
C LEU A 5 -6.34 24.43 -9.83
N GLN A 6 -6.48 25.44 -10.70
CA GLN A 6 -7.50 25.46 -11.75
C GLN A 6 -7.28 24.41 -12.85
N SER A 7 -6.03 24.00 -13.13
CA SER A 7 -5.73 22.94 -14.09
C SER A 7 -5.77 21.54 -13.48
N LEU A 8 -5.49 21.41 -12.18
CA LEU A 8 -5.61 20.17 -11.42
C LEU A 8 -7.05 19.72 -11.20
N LEU A 9 -7.96 20.65 -10.90
CA LEU A 9 -9.35 20.33 -10.57
C LEU A 9 -10.10 19.58 -11.70
N PRO A 10 -10.10 20.02 -12.98
CA PRO A 10 -10.76 19.28 -14.05
C PRO A 10 -10.07 17.93 -14.34
N LEU A 11 -8.75 17.87 -14.20
CA LEU A 11 -7.98 16.64 -14.38
C LEU A 11 -8.31 15.60 -13.29
N CYS A 12 -8.39 16.02 -12.02
CA CYS A 12 -8.84 15.17 -10.91
C CYS A 12 -10.28 14.67 -11.11
N ILE A 13 -11.18 15.52 -11.60
CA ILE A 13 -12.56 15.12 -11.91
C ILE A 13 -12.60 14.11 -13.06
N ALA A 14 -11.85 14.34 -14.14
CA ALA A 14 -11.76 13.40 -15.26
C ALA A 14 -11.16 12.05 -14.83
N LEU A 15 -10.14 12.06 -13.98
CA LEU A 15 -9.54 10.83 -13.44
C LEU A 15 -10.48 10.11 -12.47
N PHE A 16 -11.26 10.85 -11.67
CA PHE A 16 -12.27 10.27 -10.79
C PHE A 16 -13.42 9.63 -11.58
N THR A 17 -13.89 10.28 -12.66
CA THR A 17 -14.92 9.70 -13.53
C THR A 17 -14.40 8.50 -14.30
N LEU A 18 -13.14 8.52 -14.75
CA LEU A 18 -12.47 7.36 -15.34
C LEU A 18 -12.34 6.20 -14.34
N ALA A 19 -11.91 6.47 -13.10
CA ALA A 19 -11.85 5.49 -12.01
C ALA A 19 -13.22 4.86 -11.73
N ALA A 20 -14.25 5.70 -11.60
CA ALA A 20 -15.63 5.24 -11.38
C ALA A 20 -16.16 4.41 -12.56
N SER A 21 -15.81 4.79 -13.80
CA SER A 21 -16.15 4.04 -15.01
C SER A 21 -15.48 2.66 -15.02
N LEU A 22 -14.18 2.58 -14.69
CA LEU A 22 -13.41 1.34 -14.64
C LEU A 22 -13.95 0.38 -13.59
N VAL A 23 -14.23 0.88 -12.38
CA VAL A 23 -14.83 0.07 -11.31
C VAL A 23 -16.23 -0.37 -11.71
N ARG A 24 -17.05 0.49 -12.32
CA ARG A 24 -18.40 0.10 -12.75
C ARG A 24 -18.37 -0.94 -13.87
N HIS A 25 -17.41 -0.86 -14.79
CA HIS A 25 -17.28 -1.76 -15.93
C HIS A 25 -16.77 -3.15 -15.51
N TYR A 26 -15.79 -3.22 -14.60
CA TYR A 26 -15.17 -4.49 -14.18
C TYR A 26 -15.71 -5.07 -12.87
N ALA A 27 -16.50 -4.33 -12.09
CA ALA A 27 -17.05 -4.87 -10.84
C ALA A 27 -18.22 -5.82 -11.10
N SER A 28 -18.04 -7.09 -10.71
CA SER A 28 -19.12 -8.07 -10.75
C SER A 28 -20.32 -7.64 -9.86
N PRO A 29 -21.56 -7.95 -10.26
CA PRO A 29 -22.78 -7.50 -9.57
C PRO A 29 -22.97 -8.10 -8.17
N ARG A 30 -22.19 -9.12 -7.78
CA ARG A 30 -22.28 -9.80 -6.48
C ARG A 30 -21.45 -9.16 -5.36
N VAL A 31 -20.61 -8.17 -5.66
CA VAL A 31 -19.72 -7.55 -4.66
C VAL A 31 -20.44 -6.44 -3.89
N SER A 32 -20.25 -6.41 -2.57
CA SER A 32 -20.83 -5.41 -1.68
C SER A 32 -20.41 -3.98 -2.07
N ILE A 33 -21.36 -3.05 -2.05
CA ILE A 33 -21.18 -1.61 -2.34
C ILE A 33 -19.95 -0.97 -1.65
N PRO A 34 -19.63 -1.22 -0.35
CA PRO A 34 -18.46 -0.60 0.29
C PRO A 34 -17.13 -0.95 -0.39
N VAL A 35 -16.98 -2.17 -0.89
CA VAL A 35 -15.76 -2.60 -1.60
C VAL A 35 -15.63 -1.89 -2.94
N LYS A 36 -16.74 -1.61 -3.62
CA LYS A 36 -16.74 -0.84 -4.87
C LYS A 36 -16.34 0.62 -4.63
N LEU A 37 -16.90 1.26 -3.60
CA LEU A 37 -16.54 2.65 -3.23
C LEU A 37 -15.06 2.76 -2.87
N LEU A 38 -14.58 1.82 -2.07
CA LEU A 38 -13.19 1.72 -1.68
C LEU A 38 -12.26 1.56 -2.89
N ALA A 39 -12.62 0.68 -3.84
CA ALA A 39 -11.86 0.49 -5.07
C ALA A 39 -11.82 1.78 -5.89
N THR A 40 -12.93 2.51 -5.99
CA THR A 40 -12.98 3.81 -6.68
C THR A 40 -12.07 4.84 -6.02
N ILE A 41 -12.06 4.92 -4.68
CA ILE A 41 -11.16 5.81 -3.92
C ILE A 41 -9.70 5.43 -4.17
N ALA A 42 -9.37 4.14 -4.14
CA ALA A 42 -8.01 3.65 -4.41
C ALA A 42 -7.53 4.01 -5.83
N PHE A 43 -8.37 3.79 -6.84
CA PHE A 43 -8.05 4.17 -8.21
C PHE A 43 -7.90 5.69 -8.37
N ALA A 44 -8.78 6.49 -7.75
CA ALA A 44 -8.69 7.94 -7.79
C ALA A 44 -7.37 8.45 -7.17
N LEU A 45 -6.95 7.88 -6.04
CA LEU A 45 -5.66 8.21 -5.41
C LEU A 45 -4.47 7.79 -6.29
N GLY A 46 -4.53 6.60 -6.90
CA GLY A 46 -3.48 6.11 -7.80
C GLY A 46 -3.32 6.98 -9.05
N PHE A 47 -4.41 7.32 -9.72
CA PHE A 47 -4.39 8.25 -10.85
C PHE A 47 -3.95 9.66 -10.44
N GLY A 48 -4.35 10.13 -9.26
CA GLY A 48 -3.87 11.38 -8.69
C GLY A 48 -2.34 11.42 -8.54
N GLY A 49 -1.74 10.34 -8.04
CA GLY A 49 -0.27 10.22 -7.96
C GLY A 49 0.42 10.25 -9.33
N VAL A 50 -0.12 9.54 -10.32
CA VAL A 50 0.42 9.55 -11.70
C VAL A 50 0.32 10.95 -12.33
N ALA A 51 -0.75 11.68 -12.06
CA ALA A 51 -0.93 13.04 -12.55
C ALA A 51 0.01 14.07 -11.89
N LEU A 52 0.42 13.82 -10.64
CA LEU A 52 1.38 14.68 -9.93
C LEU A 52 2.79 14.62 -10.54
N LEU A 53 3.20 13.46 -11.07
CA LEU A 53 4.55 13.26 -11.63
C LEU A 53 4.95 14.26 -12.72
N PRO A 54 4.19 14.44 -13.82
CA PRO A 54 4.56 15.38 -14.87
C PRO A 54 4.54 16.84 -14.38
N ILE A 55 3.75 17.17 -13.36
CA ILE A 55 3.70 18.51 -12.77
C ILE A 55 4.97 18.77 -11.95
N ASP A 56 5.39 17.78 -11.17
CA ASP A 56 6.61 17.83 -10.37
C ASP A 56 7.86 17.98 -11.27
N LEU A 57 7.92 17.17 -12.34
CA LEU A 57 8.97 17.25 -13.35
C LEU A 57 9.00 18.61 -14.07
N ARG A 58 7.85 19.22 -14.36
CA ARG A 58 7.78 20.57 -14.96
C ARG A 58 8.26 21.66 -14.02
N PHE A 59 7.96 21.54 -12.72
CA PHE A 59 8.44 22.48 -11.72
C PHE A 59 9.97 22.40 -11.58
N MET A 60 10.53 21.19 -11.49
CA MET A 60 11.99 21.01 -11.46
C MET A 60 12.65 21.48 -12.76
N ALA A 61 12.04 21.25 -13.92
CA ALA A 61 12.56 21.74 -15.20
C ALA A 61 12.56 23.28 -15.27
N TYR A 62 11.51 23.95 -14.78
CA TYR A 62 11.45 25.42 -14.74
C TYR A 62 12.53 26.02 -13.82
N VAL A 63 12.70 25.44 -12.63
CA VAL A 63 13.76 25.84 -11.68
C VAL A 63 15.15 25.63 -12.27
N SER A 64 15.39 24.51 -12.95
CA SER A 64 16.66 24.22 -13.61
C SER A 64 16.95 25.20 -14.75
N SER A 65 15.95 25.58 -15.55
CA SER A 65 16.13 26.53 -16.66
C SER A 65 16.37 27.96 -16.19
N GLY A 66 15.72 28.40 -15.11
CA GLY A 66 15.98 29.72 -14.51
C GLY A 66 17.35 29.84 -13.82
N SER A 67 18.01 28.72 -13.53
CA SER A 67 19.35 28.70 -12.94
C SER A 67 20.47 28.82 -13.98
N SER A 68 20.19 28.58 -15.26
CA SER A 68 21.17 28.64 -16.37
C SER A 68 21.46 30.06 -16.86
N ASP A 69 20.56 31.03 -16.66
CA ASP A 69 20.75 32.43 -17.09
C ASP A 69 21.83 33.18 -16.29
N ILE A 70 22.37 32.60 -15.20
CA ILE A 70 23.40 33.24 -14.36
C ILE A 70 24.83 32.76 -14.70
N THR A 71 24.98 31.64 -15.43
CA THR A 71 26.31 31.05 -15.71
C THR A 71 26.89 31.36 -17.08
N ASP A 72 26.15 32.00 -17.99
CA ASP A 72 26.61 32.28 -19.35
C ASP A 72 27.34 33.64 -19.52
N GLU A 73 27.59 34.38 -18.44
CA GLU A 73 28.33 35.66 -18.48
C GLU A 73 29.54 35.67 -17.54
N TYR A 74 30.38 34.63 -17.57
CA TYR A 74 31.75 34.68 -17.03
C TYR A 74 32.63 33.65 -17.73
N ASP A 75 32.85 33.80 -19.04
CA ASP A 75 34.02 33.21 -19.68
C ASP A 75 34.63 34.19 -20.69
N GLY A 76 35.83 34.68 -20.35
CA GLY A 76 36.68 35.49 -21.23
C GLY A 76 36.80 36.97 -20.87
N VAL A 77 37.96 37.36 -20.31
CA VAL A 77 38.89 38.39 -20.83
C VAL A 77 39.86 38.77 -19.69
N TYR A 78 41.14 38.53 -19.93
CA TYR A 78 42.23 39.15 -19.18
C TYR A 78 42.44 40.55 -19.77
N GLU A 79 42.08 41.60 -19.05
CA GLU A 79 42.66 42.91 -19.29
C GLU A 79 42.73 43.74 -18.00
N SER A 80 43.77 44.54 -17.97
CA SER A 80 44.43 45.20 -16.85
C SER A 80 43.70 46.42 -16.26
N LEU A 81 43.87 46.56 -14.93
CA LEU A 81 44.08 47.78 -14.12
C LEU A 81 43.00 48.89 -14.02
N ASP A 82 42.88 49.33 -12.77
CA ASP A 82 42.56 50.66 -12.23
C ASP A 82 41.11 51.11 -12.00
N ASP A 83 40.86 51.43 -10.72
CA ASP A 83 39.92 52.41 -10.14
C ASP A 83 38.49 52.48 -10.67
N VAL A 84 37.54 51.82 -9.96
CA VAL A 84 36.20 52.40 -9.72
C VAL A 84 35.66 52.00 -8.35
N GLN A 85 35.16 53.02 -7.66
CA GLN A 85 34.57 53.04 -6.33
C GLN A 85 33.49 51.98 -6.05
N MET A 86 33.60 51.41 -4.85
CA MET A 86 32.54 50.72 -4.12
C MET A 86 31.28 51.61 -4.01
N SER A 87 30.24 51.31 -4.79
CA SER A 87 28.90 51.89 -4.61
C SER A 87 27.87 50.77 -4.38
N ASN A 88 27.51 50.64 -3.11
CA ASN A 88 26.22 50.23 -2.57
C ASN A 88 25.28 49.48 -3.54
N ALA A 89 25.40 48.15 -3.60
CA ALA A 89 24.30 47.28 -3.97
C ALA A 89 23.75 46.66 -2.69
N ASP A 90 22.45 46.88 -2.45
CA ASP A 90 21.66 46.35 -1.34
C ASP A 90 21.98 44.87 -1.09
N SER A 91 22.59 44.60 0.07
CA SER A 91 22.94 43.25 0.54
C SER A 91 21.73 42.53 1.15
N ASN A 92 20.55 42.65 0.55
CA ASN A 92 19.34 41.93 0.94
C ASN A 92 19.07 40.69 0.07
N ILE A 93 20.09 40.13 -0.59
CA ILE A 93 19.93 38.96 -1.49
C ILE A 93 20.23 37.64 -0.76
N PHE A 94 20.52 37.64 0.55
CA PHE A 94 20.90 36.42 1.26
C PHE A 94 20.18 36.19 2.58
N SER A 95 18.86 36.05 2.51
CA SER A 95 18.08 35.26 3.49
C SER A 95 16.62 35.13 3.07
N GLU A 96 16.37 34.54 1.90
CA GLU A 96 15.08 33.90 1.65
C GLU A 96 15.35 32.41 1.55
N SER A 97 15.01 31.69 2.62
CA SER A 97 15.08 30.23 2.67
C SER A 97 14.32 29.64 1.47
N PRO A 98 14.91 28.72 0.67
CA PRO A 98 14.23 28.08 -0.46
C PRO A 98 13.11 27.12 -0.04
N ASP A 99 12.67 27.19 1.22
CA ASP A 99 11.57 26.39 1.79
C ASP A 99 10.19 26.99 1.49
N GLU A 100 10.11 28.20 0.91
CA GLU A 100 8.83 28.83 0.56
C GLU A 100 8.36 28.43 -0.86
N LYS A 101 7.45 27.44 -0.87
CA LYS A 101 6.44 27.15 -1.93
C LYS A 101 6.83 26.16 -3.02
N ASN A 102 7.31 24.98 -2.64
CA ASN A 102 7.10 23.78 -3.45
C ASN A 102 5.59 23.46 -3.47
N GLU A 103 4.85 24.01 -4.44
CA GLU A 103 3.39 23.86 -4.56
C GLU A 103 2.96 22.38 -4.67
N THR A 104 3.85 21.49 -5.11
CA THR A 104 3.61 20.04 -5.24
C THR A 104 3.73 19.27 -3.91
N TYR A 105 4.35 19.86 -2.87
CA TYR A 105 4.63 19.14 -1.63
C TYR A 105 3.37 18.71 -0.87
N VAL A 106 2.40 19.61 -0.75
CA VAL A 106 1.14 19.33 -0.05
C VAL A 106 0.33 18.21 -0.75
N PRO A 107 0.13 18.26 -2.09
CA PRO A 107 -0.46 17.13 -2.83
C PRO A 107 0.28 15.79 -2.63
N TRP A 108 1.61 15.80 -2.61
CA TRP A 108 2.41 14.59 -2.36
C TRP A 108 2.21 14.03 -0.95
N GLN A 109 2.19 14.89 0.06
CA GLN A 109 1.89 14.47 1.43
C GLN A 109 0.47 13.90 1.54
N VAL A 110 -0.53 14.55 0.96
CA VAL A 110 -1.93 14.10 1.04
C VAL A 110 -2.09 12.73 0.38
N THR A 111 -1.51 12.53 -0.80
CA THR A 111 -1.55 11.23 -1.50
C THR A 111 -0.81 10.15 -0.73
N TYR A 112 0.38 10.46 -0.19
CA TYR A 112 1.15 9.55 0.66
C TYR A 112 0.39 9.14 1.92
N TRP A 113 -0.10 10.10 2.71
CA TRP A 113 -0.81 9.79 3.96
C TRP A 113 -2.15 9.09 3.70
N SER A 114 -2.86 9.46 2.63
CA SER A 114 -4.11 8.79 2.25
C SER A 114 -3.87 7.34 1.85
N THR A 115 -2.87 7.08 1.00
CA THR A 115 -2.54 5.71 0.57
C THR A 115 -1.99 4.87 1.72
N PHE A 116 -1.22 5.47 2.63
CA PHE A 116 -0.76 4.83 3.84
C PHE A 116 -1.93 4.43 4.74
N LEU A 117 -2.84 5.35 5.06
CA LEU A 117 -4.03 5.04 5.85
C LEU A 117 -4.91 3.98 5.18
N LEU A 118 -5.04 4.03 3.85
CA LEU A 118 -5.75 3.01 3.09
C LEU A 118 -5.06 1.64 3.26
N ALA A 119 -3.73 1.57 3.14
CA ALA A 119 -3.01 0.32 3.29
C ALA A 119 -3.14 -0.28 4.69
N TRP A 120 -3.06 0.54 5.74
CA TRP A 120 -3.09 0.08 7.12
C TRP A 120 -4.50 -0.18 7.66
N LEU A 121 -5.52 0.53 7.17
CA LEU A 121 -6.90 0.34 7.61
C LEU A 121 -7.63 -0.67 6.73
N VAL A 122 -7.54 -0.48 5.42
CA VAL A 122 -8.45 -1.13 4.48
C VAL A 122 -8.02 -2.54 4.14
N LEU A 123 -6.73 -2.77 3.85
CA LEU A 123 -6.26 -4.12 3.52
C LEU A 123 -6.54 -5.13 4.64
N PRO A 124 -6.24 -4.87 5.92
CA PRO A 124 -6.48 -5.85 6.97
C PRO A 124 -7.97 -6.08 7.22
N ILE A 125 -8.80 -5.02 7.21
CA ILE A 125 -10.26 -5.16 7.29
C ILE A 125 -10.79 -6.00 6.13
N THR A 126 -10.29 -5.79 4.92
CA THR A 126 -10.71 -6.54 3.73
C THR A 126 -10.32 -8.02 3.86
N ARG A 127 -9.08 -8.33 4.28
CA ARG A 127 -8.64 -9.72 4.51
C ARG A 127 -9.52 -10.43 5.53
N GLU A 128 -9.80 -9.78 6.65
CA GLU A 128 -10.53 -10.37 7.76
C GLU A 128 -12.04 -10.44 7.50
N SER A 129 -12.55 -9.51 6.68
CA SER A 129 -13.88 -9.64 6.11
C SER A 129 -13.94 -10.93 5.29
N LEU A 130 -13.06 -11.16 4.31
CA LEU A 130 -13.10 -12.36 3.48
C LEU A 130 -13.05 -13.69 4.27
N LEU A 131 -12.32 -13.72 5.38
CA LEU A 131 -12.21 -14.89 6.26
C LEU A 131 -13.39 -15.08 7.23
N SER A 132 -14.09 -14.01 7.60
CA SER A 132 -15.27 -14.11 8.47
C SER A 132 -16.48 -14.54 7.65
N GLY A 133 -16.98 -15.76 7.89
CA GLY A 133 -18.20 -16.30 7.27
C GLY A 133 -19.51 -15.63 7.73
N GLU A 134 -19.48 -14.37 8.15
CA GLU A 134 -20.66 -13.67 8.66
C GLU A 134 -21.57 -13.20 7.50
N PHE A 135 -22.87 -13.46 7.64
CA PHE A 135 -23.89 -13.21 6.62
C PHE A 135 -24.25 -11.71 6.45
N THR A 136 -23.94 -10.85 7.43
CA THR A 136 -24.27 -9.41 7.38
C THR A 136 -23.03 -8.54 7.21
N ALA A 137 -22.96 -7.76 6.13
CA ALA A 137 -21.79 -6.95 5.77
C ALA A 137 -21.37 -5.92 6.85
N ALA A 138 -22.32 -5.32 7.57
CA ALA A 138 -22.02 -4.33 8.60
C ALA A 138 -21.40 -4.95 9.88
N ALA A 139 -21.93 -6.10 10.33
CA ALA A 139 -21.38 -6.84 11.47
C ALA A 139 -19.98 -7.39 11.14
N ARG A 140 -19.81 -7.88 9.91
CA ARG A 140 -18.56 -8.42 9.37
C ARG A 140 -17.43 -7.39 9.36
N VAL A 141 -17.70 -6.15 8.92
CA VAL A 141 -16.70 -5.07 8.91
C VAL A 141 -16.36 -4.61 10.33
N LYS A 142 -17.33 -4.53 11.25
CA LYS A 142 -17.08 -4.15 12.64
C LYS A 142 -16.25 -5.20 13.39
N ASN A 143 -16.58 -6.48 13.21
CA ASN A 143 -15.85 -7.59 13.82
C ASN A 143 -14.45 -7.76 13.19
N GLY A 144 -14.33 -7.59 11.88
CA GLY A 144 -13.05 -7.52 11.18
C GLY A 144 -12.19 -6.36 11.70
N ALA A 145 -12.70 -5.12 11.71
CA ALA A 145 -11.95 -3.97 12.20
C ALA A 145 -11.42 -4.15 13.63
N ARG A 146 -12.20 -4.78 14.52
CA ARG A 146 -11.78 -5.01 15.91
C ARG A 146 -10.65 -6.03 16.04
N LYS A 147 -10.70 -7.12 15.25
CA LYS A 147 -9.68 -8.17 15.29
C LYS A 147 -8.38 -7.72 14.62
N SER A 148 -8.47 -7.08 13.45
CA SER A 148 -7.33 -6.50 12.75
C SER A 148 -6.66 -5.39 13.54
N ALA A 149 -7.41 -4.52 14.22
CA ALA A 149 -6.83 -3.48 15.07
C ALA A 149 -5.94 -4.07 16.17
N ARG A 150 -6.29 -5.22 16.75
CA ARG A 150 -5.43 -5.89 17.76
C ARG A 150 -4.11 -6.36 17.14
N GLY A 151 -4.17 -6.96 15.95
CA GLY A 151 -2.96 -7.39 15.22
C GLY A 151 -2.05 -6.21 14.85
N ILE A 152 -2.64 -5.12 14.36
CA ILE A 152 -1.92 -3.88 14.01
C ILE A 152 -1.27 -3.26 15.25
N LEU A 153 -1.98 -3.21 16.39
CA LEU A 153 -1.46 -2.66 17.63
C LEU A 153 -0.24 -3.47 18.12
N ILE A 154 -0.32 -4.81 18.10
CA ILE A 154 0.82 -5.67 18.48
C ILE A 154 2.02 -5.44 17.54
N LEU A 155 1.79 -5.37 16.23
CA LEU A 155 2.84 -5.08 15.25
C LEU A 155 3.46 -3.69 15.46
N LEU A 156 2.65 -2.69 15.76
CA LEU A 156 3.11 -1.32 16.03
C LEU A 156 3.98 -1.28 17.29
N VAL A 157 3.56 -1.95 18.37
CA VAL A 157 4.37 -2.04 19.60
C VAL A 157 5.70 -2.73 19.31
N LEU A 158 5.68 -3.85 18.59
CA LEU A 158 6.90 -4.57 18.22
C LEU A 158 7.83 -3.69 17.37
N ALA A 159 7.28 -2.94 16.40
CA ALA A 159 8.05 -2.03 15.56
C ALA A 159 8.68 -0.90 16.37
N VAL A 160 7.94 -0.29 17.30
CA VAL A 160 8.47 0.76 18.19
C VAL A 160 9.59 0.20 19.08
N VAL A 161 9.39 -0.97 19.67
CA VAL A 161 10.42 -1.65 20.48
C VAL A 161 11.68 -1.95 19.63
N ALA A 162 11.51 -2.43 18.41
CA ALA A 162 12.62 -2.70 17.49
C ALA A 162 13.38 -1.42 17.12
N ILE A 163 12.69 -0.31 16.87
CA ILE A 163 13.32 0.99 16.58
C ILE A 163 14.11 1.50 17.79
N ILE A 164 13.54 1.41 19.00
CA ILE A 164 14.23 1.82 20.24
C ILE A 164 15.46 0.94 20.48
N ALA A 165 15.32 -0.38 20.35
CA ALA A 165 16.43 -1.31 20.51
C ALA A 165 17.55 -1.05 19.48
N LEU A 166 17.18 -0.77 18.23
CA LEU A 166 18.13 -0.42 17.18
C LEU A 166 18.82 0.92 17.47
N GLY A 167 18.10 1.91 17.99
CA GLY A 167 18.68 3.20 18.40
C GLY A 167 19.64 3.11 19.57
N ILE A 168 19.42 2.18 20.50
CA ILE A 168 20.35 1.92 21.61
C ILE A 168 21.62 1.22 21.07
N TYR A 169 21.46 0.25 20.16
CA TYR A 169 22.58 -0.52 19.61
C TYR A 169 23.43 0.30 18.63
N LEU A 170 22.78 1.12 17.78
CA LEU A 170 23.42 2.01 16.81
C LEU A 170 23.60 3.42 17.42
N ARG A 171 24.40 3.53 18.47
CA ARG A 171 24.65 4.82 19.16
C ARG A 171 25.29 5.89 18.27
N SER A 172 25.94 5.49 17.16
CA SER A 172 26.67 6.38 16.25
C SER A 172 26.05 6.50 14.85
N LEU A 173 25.04 5.70 14.52
CA LEU A 173 24.46 5.66 13.17
C LEU A 173 23.02 6.19 13.22
N HIS A 174 22.67 7.01 12.23
CA HIS A 174 21.30 7.46 12.03
C HIS A 174 20.42 6.24 11.72
N VAL A 175 19.47 5.92 12.60
CA VAL A 175 18.58 4.74 12.48
C VAL A 175 17.62 4.83 11.28
N ILE A 176 17.21 6.04 10.89
CA ILE A 176 16.23 6.26 9.83
C ILE A 176 16.76 5.79 8.46
N PRO A 177 17.95 6.21 7.98
CA PRO A 177 18.53 5.70 6.74
C PRO A 177 18.71 4.17 6.71
N VAL A 178 19.13 3.58 7.83
CA VAL A 178 19.33 2.12 7.93
C VAL A 178 18.00 1.39 7.77
N LEU A 179 16.95 1.87 8.45
CA LEU A 179 15.63 1.27 8.36
C LEU A 179 15.03 1.46 6.96
N MET A 180 15.28 2.60 6.32
CA MET A 180 14.84 2.87 4.96
C MET A 180 15.54 1.95 3.94
N ALA A 181 16.84 1.74 4.07
CA ALA A 181 17.59 0.81 3.23
C ALA A 181 17.14 -0.64 3.47
N LEU A 182 16.98 -1.05 4.73
CA LEU A 182 16.55 -2.40 5.09
C LEU A 182 15.13 -2.70 4.60
N GLY A 183 14.20 -1.75 4.75
CA GLY A 183 12.85 -1.86 4.19
C GLY A 183 12.84 -2.02 2.67
N ASN A 184 13.68 -1.25 1.96
CA ASN A 184 13.82 -1.37 0.50
C ASN A 184 14.40 -2.73 0.08
N THR A 185 15.47 -3.20 0.73
CA THR A 185 16.05 -4.51 0.42
C THR A 185 15.08 -5.66 0.69
N TYR A 186 14.36 -5.63 1.80
CA TYR A 186 13.33 -6.61 2.12
C TYR A 186 12.16 -6.57 1.12
N GLY A 187 11.72 -5.38 0.74
CA GLY A 187 10.67 -5.19 -0.27
C GLY A 187 11.07 -5.73 -1.64
N LEU A 188 12.28 -5.42 -2.11
CA LEU A 188 12.82 -5.94 -3.36
C LEU A 188 12.99 -7.45 -3.33
N LEU A 189 13.46 -8.01 -2.21
CA LEU A 189 13.57 -9.44 -2.00
C LEU A 189 12.19 -10.11 -2.09
N LEU A 190 11.18 -9.57 -1.40
CA LEU A 190 9.81 -10.08 -1.48
C LEU A 190 9.26 -10.03 -2.90
N VAL A 191 9.43 -8.92 -3.62
CA VAL A 191 9.00 -8.80 -5.02
C VAL A 191 9.69 -9.83 -5.90
N SER A 192 10.99 -10.02 -5.73
CA SER A 192 11.77 -11.03 -6.47
C SER A 192 11.24 -12.45 -6.22
N LEU A 193 11.01 -12.83 -4.96
CA LEU A 193 10.46 -14.14 -4.61
C LEU A 193 9.02 -14.33 -5.12
N LEU A 194 8.17 -13.33 -4.96
CA LEU A 194 6.78 -13.39 -5.43
C LEU A 194 6.70 -13.47 -6.95
N LEU A 195 7.57 -12.72 -7.66
CA LEU A 195 7.64 -12.76 -9.11
C LEU A 195 8.15 -14.12 -9.59
N GLY A 196 9.14 -14.71 -8.92
CA GLY A 196 9.61 -16.06 -9.21
C GLY A 196 8.49 -17.11 -9.07
N TYR A 197 7.74 -17.07 -7.97
CA TYR A 197 6.60 -17.98 -7.77
C TYR A 197 5.48 -17.72 -8.79
N GLY A 198 5.10 -16.45 -8.97
CA GLY A 198 4.03 -16.03 -9.87
C GLY A 198 4.29 -16.39 -11.32
N LEU A 199 5.54 -16.30 -11.78
CA LEU A 199 5.91 -16.62 -13.16
C LEU A 199 5.72 -18.11 -13.49
N VAL A 200 5.87 -19.00 -12.52
CA VAL A 200 5.72 -20.45 -12.71
C VAL A 200 4.31 -20.93 -12.44
N ASP A 201 3.69 -20.45 -11.35
CA ASP A 201 2.40 -20.97 -10.91
C ASP A 201 1.25 -20.41 -11.76
N LEU A 202 1.33 -19.16 -12.24
CA LEU A 202 0.30 -18.56 -13.08
C LEU A 202 0.07 -19.32 -14.40
N PRO A 203 1.08 -19.58 -15.26
CA PRO A 203 0.86 -20.35 -16.49
C PRO A 203 0.44 -21.79 -16.20
N LYS A 204 0.97 -22.40 -15.14
CA LYS A 204 0.59 -23.76 -14.71
C LYS A 204 -0.88 -23.83 -14.31
N GLN A 205 -1.40 -22.82 -13.61
CA GLN A 205 -2.80 -22.72 -13.26
C GLN A 205 -3.68 -22.49 -14.50
N LEU A 206 -3.25 -21.63 -15.45
CA LEU A 206 -3.99 -21.41 -16.70
C LEU A 206 -4.08 -22.69 -17.54
N TRP A 207 -2.99 -23.44 -17.64
CA TRP A 207 -2.95 -24.72 -18.35
C TRP A 207 -3.92 -25.74 -17.73
N LYS A 208 -3.94 -25.87 -16.39
CA LYS A 208 -4.88 -26.77 -15.69
C LYS A 208 -6.34 -26.38 -15.94
N LYS A 209 -6.67 -25.09 -15.90
CA LYS A 209 -8.03 -24.58 -16.13
C LYS A 209 -8.55 -24.82 -17.54
N THR A 210 -7.68 -25.12 -18.50
CA THR A 210 -8.07 -25.44 -19.87
C THR A 210 -8.59 -26.87 -20.01
N PHE A 211 -8.29 -27.76 -19.05
CA PHE A 211 -8.74 -29.16 -19.02
C PHE A 211 -9.68 -29.44 -17.84
N PRO A 212 -10.96 -28.98 -17.90
CA PRO A 212 -11.90 -29.11 -16.79
C PRO A 212 -12.23 -30.56 -16.41
N GLU A 213 -12.13 -31.51 -17.34
CA GLU A 213 -12.45 -32.92 -17.07
C GLU A 213 -11.48 -33.58 -16.07
N ASP A 214 -10.18 -33.29 -16.20
CA ASP A 214 -9.16 -33.79 -15.28
C ASP A 214 -9.30 -33.16 -13.89
N GLU A 215 -9.70 -31.89 -13.83
CA GLU A 215 -9.96 -31.18 -12.57
C GLU A 215 -11.22 -31.71 -11.87
N LEU A 216 -12.28 -32.01 -12.62
CA LEU A 216 -13.48 -32.67 -12.09
C LEU A 216 -13.16 -34.08 -11.57
N ARG A 217 -12.31 -34.84 -12.25
CA ARG A 217 -11.90 -36.18 -11.77
C ARG A 217 -11.13 -36.09 -10.46
N ARG A 218 -10.22 -35.12 -10.33
CA ARG A 218 -9.49 -34.87 -9.07
C ARG A 218 -10.42 -34.40 -7.96
N ALA A 219 -11.34 -33.48 -8.24
CA ALA A 219 -12.31 -33.00 -7.27
C ALA A 219 -13.22 -34.14 -6.77
N ARG A 220 -13.64 -35.05 -7.66
CA ARG A 220 -14.40 -36.25 -7.27
C ARG A 220 -13.61 -37.13 -6.31
N ILE A 221 -12.34 -37.41 -6.59
CA ILE A 221 -11.49 -38.23 -5.70
C ILE A 221 -11.27 -37.53 -4.35
N MET A 222 -11.04 -36.22 -4.35
CA MET A 222 -10.88 -35.44 -3.12
C MET A 222 -12.17 -35.39 -2.29
N ALA A 223 -13.34 -35.34 -2.93
CA ALA A 223 -14.62 -35.40 -2.24
C ALA A 223 -14.81 -36.72 -1.48
N VAL A 224 -14.37 -37.84 -2.06
CA VAL A 224 -14.41 -39.16 -1.38
C VAL A 224 -13.54 -39.14 -0.12
N GLY A 225 -12.30 -38.65 -0.20
CA GLY A 225 -11.43 -38.56 0.98
C GLY A 225 -11.95 -37.58 2.04
N ALA A 226 -12.65 -36.52 1.64
CA ALA A 226 -13.29 -35.60 2.58
C ALA A 226 -14.49 -36.25 3.30
N ASP A 227 -15.23 -37.11 2.61
CA ASP A 227 -16.35 -37.87 3.19
C ASP A 227 -15.85 -38.94 4.17
N GLU A 228 -14.74 -39.62 3.84
CA GLU A 228 -14.03 -40.52 4.77
C GLU A 228 -13.57 -39.79 6.03
N ALA A 229 -12.92 -38.64 5.90
CA ALA A 229 -12.48 -37.85 7.05
C ALA A 229 -13.63 -37.32 7.91
N LEU A 230 -14.76 -36.96 7.29
CA LEU A 230 -15.98 -36.60 8.01
C LEU A 230 -16.52 -37.80 8.79
N PHE A 231 -16.57 -38.97 8.15
CA PHE A 231 -17.06 -40.19 8.76
C PHE A 231 -16.21 -40.59 9.98
N ASP A 232 -14.89 -40.54 9.86
CA ASP A 232 -13.96 -40.79 10.98
C ASP A 232 -14.18 -39.81 12.14
N ALA A 233 -14.33 -38.51 11.85
CA ALA A 233 -14.59 -37.50 12.87
C ALA A 233 -15.94 -37.73 13.58
N VAL A 234 -16.98 -38.10 12.84
CA VAL A 234 -18.30 -38.44 13.41
C VAL A 234 -18.20 -39.69 14.28
N TRP A 235 -17.48 -40.71 13.82
CA TRP A 235 -17.26 -41.94 14.56
C TRP A 235 -16.52 -41.68 15.88
N GLU A 236 -15.43 -40.90 15.86
CA GLU A 236 -14.69 -40.53 17.08
C GLU A 236 -15.57 -39.80 18.10
N LEU A 237 -16.39 -38.85 17.65
CA LEU A 237 -17.31 -38.11 18.52
C LEU A 237 -18.36 -39.04 19.14
N GLN A 238 -18.90 -39.98 18.36
CA GLN A 238 -19.90 -40.92 18.83
C GLN A 238 -19.32 -41.91 19.85
N VAL A 239 -18.11 -42.42 19.61
CA VAL A 239 -17.40 -43.29 20.56
C VAL A 239 -17.09 -42.55 21.86
N ARG A 240 -16.61 -41.30 21.81
CA ARG A 240 -16.39 -40.49 23.03
C ARG A 240 -17.68 -40.22 23.80
N SER A 241 -18.79 -39.98 23.10
CA SER A 241 -20.10 -39.77 23.72
C SER A 241 -20.57 -41.02 24.47
N ILE A 242 -20.47 -42.19 23.84
CA ILE A 242 -20.83 -43.48 24.45
C ILE A 242 -19.93 -43.77 25.66
N PHE A 243 -18.62 -43.59 25.53
CA PHE A 243 -17.68 -43.80 26.63
C PHE A 243 -17.97 -42.86 27.81
N PHE A 244 -18.25 -41.57 27.53
CA PHE A 244 -18.62 -40.60 28.56
C PHE A 244 -19.93 -40.99 29.26
N PHE A 245 -20.95 -41.45 28.51
CA PHE A 245 -22.22 -41.90 29.08
C PHE A 245 -22.06 -43.14 29.98
N VAL A 246 -21.29 -44.14 29.54
CA VAL A 246 -20.98 -45.34 30.34
C VAL A 246 -20.21 -44.99 31.62
N LEU A 247 -19.22 -44.10 31.52
CA LEU A 247 -18.43 -43.67 32.67
C LEU A 247 -19.27 -42.87 33.69
N PHE A 248 -20.26 -42.10 33.23
CA PHE A 248 -21.17 -41.36 34.10
C PHE A 248 -22.23 -42.26 34.78
N ASP A 249 -22.69 -43.32 34.12
CA ASP A 249 -23.58 -44.33 34.71
C ASP A 249 -22.89 -45.12 35.83
N ASP A 250 -21.59 -45.42 35.67
CA ASP A 250 -20.81 -46.17 36.65
C ASP A 250 -20.44 -45.34 37.90
N MET A 251 -20.36 -44.01 37.77
CA MET A 251 -20.15 -43.11 38.92
C MET A 251 -21.44 -42.74 39.67
N GLY A 252 -22.61 -43.16 39.17
CA GLY A 252 -23.92 -42.92 39.79
C GLY A 252 -24.38 -44.03 40.74
N LYS A 253 -23.60 -45.09 40.91
CA LYS A 253 -23.82 -46.20 41.86
C LYS A 253 -22.78 -46.17 42.98
#